data_AF-A0A9E6JR54-F1
#
_entry.id   AF-A0A9E6JR54-F1
#
_cell.length_a   1.000
_cell.length_b   1.000
_cell.length_c   1.000
_cell.angle_alpha   90.00
_cell.angle_beta   90.00
_cell.angle_gamma   90.00
#
_symmetry.space_group_name_H-M   'P 1'
#
loop_
_entity.id
_entity.type
_entity.pdbx_description
1 polymer ?
#
loop_
_entity_poly.entity_id
_entity_poly.type
_entity_poly.pdbx_seq_one_letter_code
_entity_poly.pdbx_strand_id
1 'polypeptide(L)' 'MPNPKHKHSKTRRDKRRTHDKAVVPTTAVCSNCGASVLYHRVCSECGYYKGKLAVEKKEATA' A
#
# COMPACT_ATOMS: atom_id res chain seq x y z
N MET A 1 -35.38 3.91 -17.49
CA MET A 1 -34.07 3.28 -17.15
C MET A 1 -34.24 1.77 -17.14
N PRO A 2 -33.22 1.00 -17.58
CA PRO A 2 -33.26 -0.44 -17.45
C PRO A 2 -33.13 -0.82 -15.97
N ASN A 3 -34.17 -1.48 -15.43
CA ASN A 3 -34.19 -1.96 -14.05
C ASN A 3 -33.98 -3.48 -14.02
N PRO A 4 -33.33 -4.03 -12.97
CA PRO A 4 -33.21 -5.47 -12.81
C PRO A 4 -34.60 -6.11 -12.71
N LYS A 5 -34.87 -7.09 -13.58
CA LYS A 5 -36.14 -7.83 -13.56
C LYS A 5 -36.31 -8.68 -12.29
N HIS A 6 -35.19 -9.18 -11.75
CA HIS A 6 -35.16 -10.03 -10.55
C HIS A 6 -33.97 -9.70 -9.64
N LYS A 7 -34.10 -10.08 -8.36
CA LYS A 7 -33.02 -10.01 -7.38
C LYS A 7 -31.89 -10.98 -7.74
N HIS A 8 -30.64 -10.51 -7.68
CA HIS A 8 -29.49 -11.40 -7.81
C HIS A 8 -29.33 -12.30 -6.58
N SER A 9 -29.06 -13.59 -6.80
CA SER A 9 -28.78 -14.53 -5.72
C SER A 9 -27.50 -14.16 -4.97
N LYS A 10 -27.41 -14.54 -3.69
CA LYS A 10 -26.21 -14.33 -2.85
C LYS A 10 -24.97 -14.93 -3.52
N THR A 11 -25.08 -16.17 -4.00
CA THR A 11 -24.02 -16.88 -4.73
C THR A 11 -23.53 -16.12 -5.96
N ARG A 12 -24.43 -15.52 -6.77
CA ARG A 12 -24.03 -14.74 -7.96
C ARG A 12 -23.29 -13.46 -7.57
N ARG A 13 -23.77 -12.75 -6.54
CA ARG A 13 -23.12 -11.55 -6.02
C ARG A 13 -21.72 -11.87 -5.49
N ASP A 14 -21.59 -12.94 -4.72
CA ASP A 14 -20.34 -13.30 -4.05
C ASP A 14 -19.31 -13.84 -5.05
N LYS A 15 -19.73 -14.66 -6.02
CA LYS A 15 -18.87 -15.08 -7.15
C LYS A 15 -18.35 -13.91 -8.00
N ARG A 16 -19.14 -12.85 -8.15
CA ARG A 16 -18.70 -11.65 -8.89
C ARG A 16 -17.61 -10.87 -8.13
N ARG A 17 -17.69 -10.84 -6.80
CA ARG A 17 -16.78 -10.09 -5.90
C ARG A 17 -15.46 -10.82 -5.60
N THR A 18 -15.24 -12.01 -6.14
CA THR A 18 -14.00 -12.78 -5.92
C THR A 18 -12.75 -12.06 -6.43
N HIS A 19 -12.90 -11.17 -7.41
CA HIS A 19 -11.81 -10.37 -7.95
C HIS A 19 -11.61 -9.03 -7.22
N ASP A 20 -12.48 -8.66 -6.29
CA ASP A 20 -12.40 -7.43 -5.50
C ASP A 20 -11.52 -7.64 -4.26
N LYS A 21 -10.23 -7.91 -4.47
CA LYS A 21 -9.24 -8.12 -3.40
C LYS A 21 -8.21 -7.00 -3.35
N ALA A 22 -7.79 -6.61 -2.15
CA ALA A 22 -6.67 -5.71 -1.96
C ALA A 22 -5.35 -6.44 -2.26
N VAL A 23 -4.44 -5.76 -2.97
CA VAL A 23 -3.08 -6.28 -3.25
C VAL A 23 -2.12 -5.67 -2.25
N VAL A 24 -1.27 -6.50 -1.65
CA VAL A 24 -0.24 -6.05 -0.70
C VAL A 24 0.86 -5.32 -1.48
N PRO A 25 1.28 -4.12 -1.04
CA PRO A 25 2.36 -3.40 -1.70
C PRO A 25 3.72 -4.09 -1.46
N THR A 26 4.65 -3.92 -2.40
CA THR A 26 6.01 -4.44 -2.25
C THR A 26 6.80 -3.57 -1.27
N THR A 27 7.31 -4.20 -0.21
CA THR A 27 8.16 -3.57 0.81
C THR A 27 9.56 -4.16 0.79
N ALA A 28 10.56 -3.30 0.93
CA ALA A 28 11.98 -3.62 1.08
C ALA A 28 12.48 -3.21 2.46
N VAL A 29 13.57 -3.81 2.91
CA VAL A 29 14.28 -3.37 4.13
C VAL A 29 15.19 -2.20 3.79
N CYS A 30 15.14 -1.13 4.58
CA CYS A 30 16.05 0.00 4.44
C CYS A 30 17.46 -0.39 4.89
N SER A 31 18.46 -0.19 4.03
CA SER A 31 19.86 -0.50 4.36
C SER A 31 20.49 0.39 5.43
N ASN A 32 19.85 1.52 5.81
CA ASN A 32 20.40 2.45 6.80
C ASN A 32 19.80 2.26 8.20
N CYS A 33 18.48 2.12 8.31
CA CYS A 33 17.79 1.99 9.61
C CYS A 33 17.12 0.63 9.85
N GLY A 34 17.11 -0.28 8.86
CA GLY A 34 16.46 -1.60 8.99
C GLY A 34 14.93 -1.59 8.92
N ALA A 35 14.29 -0.43 8.80
CA ALA A 35 12.84 -0.31 8.70
C ALA A 35 12.28 -0.82 7.37
N SER A 36 10.99 -1.21 7.37
CA SER A 36 10.28 -1.57 6.14
C SER A 36 9.89 -0.30 5.37
N VAL A 37 10.27 -0.26 4.09
CA VAL A 37 10.04 0.88 3.20
C VAL A 37 9.41 0.37 1.92
N LEU A 38 8.50 1.16 1.34
CA LEU A 38 7.99 0.88 0.00
C LEU A 38 9.12 0.95 -1.03
N TYR A 39 9.12 0.01 -1.98
CA TYR A 39 10.11 0.03 -3.06
C TYR A 39 10.11 1.39 -3.79
N HIS A 40 11.31 1.85 -4.15
CA HIS A 40 11.57 3.12 -4.85
C HIS A 40 11.11 4.40 -4.12
N ARG A 41 10.81 4.35 -2.82
CA ARG A 41 10.51 5.55 -2.01
C ARG A 41 11.63 5.87 -1.02
N VAL A 42 11.69 7.12 -0.62
CA VAL A 42 12.55 7.58 0.48
C VAL A 42 12.06 6.95 1.78
N CYS A 43 12.99 6.48 2.61
CA CYS A 43 12.63 5.96 3.93
C CYS A 43 12.02 7.08 4.78
N SER A 44 10.83 6.84 5.33
CA SER A 44 10.14 7.79 6.20
C SER A 44 10.84 7.97 7.54
N GLU A 45 11.61 7.01 8.01
CA GLU A 45 12.28 7.14 9.31
C GLU A 45 13.60 7.88 9.20
N CYS A 46 14.49 7.43 8.31
CA CYS A 46 15.84 8.00 8.22
C CYS A 46 15.97 9.10 7.14
N GLY A 47 15.02 9.28 6.22
CA GLY A 47 15.12 10.29 5.15
C GLY A 47 16.11 9.94 4.03
N TYR A 48 16.68 8.73 4.05
CA TYR A 48 17.63 8.26 3.04
C TYR A 48 16.96 7.49 1.91
N TYR A 49 17.53 7.64 0.71
CA TYR A 49 17.22 6.85 -0.47
C TYR A 49 18.51 6.48 -1.20
N LYS A 50 18.74 5.18 -1.44
CA LYS A 50 19.94 4.67 -2.12
C LYS A 50 21.26 5.24 -1.55
N GLY A 51 21.37 5.31 -0.23
CA GLY A 51 22.57 5.80 0.47
C GLY A 51 22.79 7.31 0.43
N LYS A 52 21.88 8.08 -0.19
CA LYS A 52 21.91 9.55 -0.18
C LYS A 52 20.82 10.09 0.73
N LEU A 53 21.15 11.14 1.47
CA LEU A 53 20.20 11.88 2.30
C LEU A 53 19.32 12.70 1.34
N ALA A 54 18.06 12.30 1.19
CA ALA A 54 17.12 12.94 0.26
C ALA A 54 16.22 13.96 0.97
N VAL A 55 15.97 13.76 2.26
CA VAL A 55 15.21 14.66 3.12
C VAL A 55 15.95 14.81 4.45
N GLU A 56 16.35 16.03 4.79
CA GLU A 56 16.82 16.37 6.14
C GLU A 56 15.63 16.31 7.10
N LYS A 57 15.43 15.16 7.73
CA LYS A 57 14.54 15.08 8.88
C LYS A 57 15.30 15.57 10.11
N LYS A 58 15.05 16.81 10.52
CA LYS A 58 15.25 17.22 11.91
C LYS A 58 14.22 16.47 12.76
N GLU A 59 14.72 15.84 13.81
CA GLU A 59 13.97 15.07 14.80
C GLU A 59 12.65 15.78 15.19
N ALA A 60 11.52 15.15 14.91
CA ALA A 60 10.27 15.52 15.57
C ALA A 60 10.32 14.88 16.96
N THR A 61 10.66 15.72 17.92
CA THR A 61 10.71 15.48 19.36
C THR A 61 9.31 15.24 19.92
N ALA A 62 9.25 14.34 20.91
CA ALA A 62 8.21 14.13 21.94
C ALA A 62 6.83 13.60 21.51
#